data_AF-C7M0P1-F1
#
_entry.id   AF-C7M0P1-F1
#
_cell.length_a   1.000
_cell.length_b   1.000
_cell.length_c   1.000
_cell.angle_alpha   90.00
_cell.angle_beta   90.00
_cell.angle_gamma   90.00
#
_symmetry.space_group_name_H-M   'P 1'
#
loop_
_entity.id
_entity.type
_entity.pdbx_description
1 polymer ?
#
loop_
_entity_poly.entity_id
_entity_poly.type
_entity_poly.pdbx_seq_one_letter_code
_entity_poly.pdbx_strand_id
1 'polypeptide(L)'
;MSTPFRHVLLGTLDVPGHEREFIILDRAELRLIRVIAQRSGELTNFGYVVLEHEHAPDEADPARPDLRIAAEVSPTEQVAKRRHLVSWLERLSASERLAPLGHPGPSVPYARFDGTRPSLAVVALRDPTLGRGRNDEAVLEFSWGSLRQLMPVTKELEARLGGGPTITHRKGWQHAFGRVPRFALAAYTPPDHGYCRKLIVTLV
;
A
#
# COMPACT_ATOMS: atom_id res chain seq x y z
N MET A 1 -17.09 13.72 -18.64
CA MET A 1 -16.09 14.65 -18.07
C MET A 1 -15.43 13.96 -16.89
N SER A 2 -14.13 13.72 -16.95
CA SER A 2 -13.35 13.17 -15.83
C SER A 2 -13.36 14.16 -14.66
N THR A 3 -13.73 13.71 -13.46
CA THR A 3 -13.65 14.53 -12.25
C THR A 3 -12.15 14.77 -11.97
N PRO A 4 -11.66 16.02 -12.00
CA PRO A 4 -10.21 16.33 -12.01
C PRO A 4 -9.44 15.85 -10.76
N PHE A 5 -10.15 15.36 -9.74
CA PHE A 5 -9.58 14.89 -8.48
C PHE A 5 -10.09 13.49 -8.11
N ARG A 6 -10.26 12.59 -9.09
CA ARG A 6 -10.76 11.23 -8.84
C ARG A 6 -9.72 10.35 -8.11
N HIS A 7 -8.48 10.37 -8.56
CA HIS A 7 -7.44 9.44 -8.13
C HIS A 7 -6.43 10.11 -7.21
N VAL A 8 -6.06 9.46 -6.12
CA VAL A 8 -4.99 9.91 -5.19
C VAL A 8 -3.91 8.85 -5.13
N LEU A 9 -2.66 9.22 -5.40
CA LEU A 9 -1.52 8.34 -5.21
C LEU A 9 -1.29 8.13 -3.70
N LEU A 10 -1.24 6.89 -3.24
CA LEU A 10 -0.96 6.55 -1.84
C LEU A 10 0.47 6.06 -1.62
N GLY A 11 1.07 5.45 -2.63
CA GLY A 11 2.44 4.96 -2.61
C GLY A 11 2.79 4.18 -3.86
N THR A 12 3.99 3.63 -3.87
CA THR A 12 4.53 2.83 -4.97
C THR A 12 5.06 1.51 -4.45
N LEU A 13 4.81 0.45 -5.18
CA LEU A 13 5.37 -0.87 -4.94
C LEU A 13 6.37 -1.18 -6.05
N ASP A 14 7.64 -1.31 -5.66
CA ASP A 14 8.76 -1.61 -6.55
C ASP A 14 9.38 -2.93 -6.09
N VAL A 15 9.08 -4.01 -6.82
CA VAL A 15 9.56 -5.37 -6.53
C VAL A 15 10.56 -5.75 -7.61
N PRO A 16 11.80 -6.16 -7.25
CA PRO A 16 12.80 -6.55 -8.23
C PRO A 16 12.27 -7.61 -9.20
N GLY A 17 12.51 -7.41 -10.50
CA GLY A 17 12.04 -8.31 -11.56
C GLY A 17 10.59 -8.09 -12.00
N HIS A 18 9.88 -7.10 -11.43
CA HIS A 18 8.52 -6.74 -11.82
C HIS A 18 8.42 -5.27 -12.19
N GLU A 19 7.38 -4.92 -12.95
CA GLU A 19 7.05 -3.54 -13.24
C GLU A 19 6.66 -2.79 -11.96
N ARG A 20 6.99 -1.49 -11.90
CA ARG A 20 6.58 -0.63 -10.81
C ARG A 20 5.06 -0.47 -10.81
N GLU A 21 4.47 -0.58 -9.63
CA GLU A 21 3.04 -0.44 -9.44
C GLU A 21 2.73 0.78 -8.58
N PHE A 22 1.85 1.64 -9.06
CA PHE A 22 1.31 2.79 -8.32
C PHE A 22 0.07 2.33 -7.55
N ILE A 23 0.03 2.58 -6.24
CA ILE A 23 -1.14 2.27 -5.43
C ILE A 23 -2.00 3.52 -5.30
N ILE A 24 -3.23 3.41 -5.80
CA ILE A 24 -4.10 4.56 -5.99
C ILE A 24 -5.44 4.34 -5.28
N LEU A 25 -5.90 5.40 -4.63
CA LEU A 25 -7.27 5.52 -4.15
C LEU A 25 -8.15 6.07 -5.28
N ASP A 26 -9.10 5.29 -5.76
CA ASP A 26 -10.21 5.77 -6.58
C ASP A 26 -11.32 6.28 -5.66
N ARG A 27 -11.49 7.60 -5.61
CA ARG A 27 -12.48 8.24 -4.74
C ARG A 27 -13.91 8.10 -5.24
N ALA A 28 -14.12 7.92 -6.54
CA ALA A 28 -15.47 7.81 -7.09
C ALA A 28 -16.11 6.50 -6.65
N GLU A 29 -15.33 5.42 -6.69
CA GLU A 29 -15.77 4.09 -6.28
C GLU A 29 -15.39 3.75 -4.84
N LEU A 30 -14.59 4.62 -4.19
CA LEU A 30 -14.02 4.41 -2.86
C LEU A 30 -13.39 3.01 -2.74
N ARG A 31 -12.39 2.76 -3.58
CA ARG A 31 -11.60 1.52 -3.60
C ARG A 31 -10.13 1.83 -3.82
N LEU A 32 -9.30 0.83 -3.53
CA LEU A 32 -7.90 0.85 -3.91
C LEU A 32 -7.71 0.10 -5.23
N ILE A 33 -6.80 0.60 -6.06
CA ILE A 33 -6.36 -0.04 -7.31
C ILE A 33 -4.84 -0.02 -7.40
N ARG A 34 -4.30 -0.96 -8.17
CA ARG A 34 -2.88 -1.01 -8.56
C ARG A 34 -2.81 -0.57 -10.01
N VAL A 35 -1.89 0.32 -10.34
CA VAL A 35 -1.71 0.78 -11.72
C VAL A 35 -0.28 0.52 -12.15
N ILE A 36 -0.10 -0.20 -13.25
CA ILE A 36 1.15 -0.21 -14.00
C ILE A 36 0.98 0.82 -15.13
N ALA A 37 1.98 1.69 -15.29
CA ALA A 37 1.94 2.71 -16.33
C ALA A 37 3.23 2.71 -17.15
N GLN A 38 3.09 2.87 -18.46
CA GLN A 38 4.23 2.94 -19.38
C GLN A 38 5.08 4.19 -19.14
N ARG A 39 4.43 5.28 -18.72
CA ARG A 39 5.06 6.55 -18.37
C ARG A 39 4.52 7.08 -17.05
N SER A 40 5.37 7.79 -16.33
CA SER A 40 4.98 8.51 -15.14
C SER A 40 5.68 9.86 -15.07
N GLY A 41 4.94 10.92 -14.75
CA GLY A 41 5.53 12.20 -14.38
C GLY A 41 6.22 12.16 -13.00
N GLU A 42 6.69 13.30 -12.52
CA GLU A 42 7.15 13.43 -11.14
C GLU A 42 5.95 13.38 -10.19
N LEU A 43 5.81 12.27 -9.46
CA LEU A 43 4.67 12.05 -8.59
C LEU A 43 5.02 12.33 -7.13
N THR A 44 4.08 12.94 -6.41
CA THR A 44 4.17 13.14 -4.97
C THR A 44 3.12 12.27 -4.27
N ASN A 45 3.53 11.52 -3.24
CA ASN A 45 2.59 10.76 -2.42
C ASN A 45 1.50 11.66 -1.86
N PHE A 46 0.27 11.17 -1.88
CA PHE A 46 -0.97 11.87 -1.51
C PHE A 46 -1.38 12.99 -2.47
N GLY A 47 -0.67 13.20 -3.57
CA GLY A 47 -1.08 14.03 -4.71
C GLY A 47 -2.25 13.41 -5.46
N TYR A 48 -3.12 14.25 -6.05
CA TYR A 48 -4.05 13.75 -7.05
C TYR A 48 -3.31 13.49 -8.35
N VAL A 49 -3.75 12.44 -9.06
CA VAL A 49 -3.16 12.01 -10.33
C VAL A 49 -4.24 11.80 -11.39
N VAL A 50 -3.84 11.91 -12.65
CA VAL A 50 -4.65 11.56 -13.81
C VAL A 50 -4.14 10.23 -14.37
N LEU A 51 -5.07 9.33 -14.71
CA LEU A 51 -4.76 8.06 -15.35
C LEU A 51 -5.23 8.14 -16.80
N GLU A 52 -4.29 8.13 -17.74
CA GLU A 52 -4.60 8.18 -19.17
C GLU A 52 -4.80 6.77 -19.73
N HIS A 53 -5.91 6.57 -20.45
CA HIS A 53 -6.27 5.28 -21.05
C HIS A 53 -6.25 4.11 -20.06
N GLU A 54 -6.75 4.32 -18.85
CA GLU A 54 -6.86 3.27 -17.83
C GLU A 54 -7.83 2.16 -18.27
N HIS A 55 -7.37 0.92 -18.17
CA HIS A 55 -8.16 -0.29 -18.46
C HIS A 55 -7.68 -1.47 -17.61
N ALA A 56 -8.48 -2.53 -17.57
CA ALA A 56 -8.06 -3.81 -17.00
C ALA A 56 -7.03 -4.49 -17.90
N PRO A 57 -6.07 -5.26 -17.37
CA PRO A 57 -5.16 -6.05 -18.19
C PRO A 57 -5.92 -7.10 -19.03
N ASP A 58 -5.34 -7.49 -20.16
CA ASP A 58 -5.91 -8.51 -21.04
C ASP A 58 -6.01 -9.88 -20.36
N GLU A 59 -5.01 -10.22 -19.53
CA GLU A 59 -5.00 -11.43 -18.71
C GLU A 59 -5.22 -11.07 -17.23
N ALA A 60 -6.23 -11.69 -16.61
CA ALA A 60 -6.56 -11.45 -15.22
C ALA A 60 -5.56 -12.17 -14.29
N ASP A 61 -4.96 -11.42 -13.37
CA ASP A 61 -4.17 -11.98 -12.28
C ASP A 61 -5.05 -12.18 -11.03
N PRO A 62 -5.35 -13.43 -10.61
CA PRO A 62 -6.17 -13.69 -9.43
C PRO A 62 -5.56 -13.18 -8.12
N ALA A 63 -4.24 -13.02 -8.03
CA ALA A 63 -3.58 -12.43 -6.86
C ALA A 63 -3.58 -10.91 -6.88
N ARG A 64 -3.91 -10.28 -8.02
CA ARG A 64 -3.98 -8.83 -8.23
C ARG A 64 -5.25 -8.43 -9.00
N PRO A 65 -6.47 -8.76 -8.50
CA PRO A 65 -7.70 -8.49 -9.25
C PRO A 65 -8.03 -7.00 -9.41
N ASP A 66 -7.40 -6.15 -8.59
CA ASP A 66 -7.48 -4.69 -8.64
C ASP A 66 -6.38 -4.04 -9.50
N LEU A 67 -5.64 -4.83 -10.28
CA LEU A 67 -4.65 -4.35 -11.24
C LEU A 67 -5.29 -3.69 -12.46
N ARG A 68 -4.74 -2.55 -12.84
CA ARG A 68 -5.06 -1.75 -14.02
C ARG A 68 -3.79 -1.40 -14.77
N ILE A 69 -3.94 -1.18 -16.07
CA ILE A 69 -2.91 -0.67 -16.97
C ILE A 69 -3.31 0.73 -17.41
N ALA A 70 -2.36 1.65 -17.41
CA ALA A 70 -2.53 3.00 -17.94
C ALA A 70 -1.40 3.32 -18.92
N ALA A 71 -1.68 4.16 -19.92
CA ALA A 71 -0.62 4.70 -20.77
C ALA A 71 0.29 5.64 -19.97
N GLU A 72 -0.30 6.46 -19.10
CA GLU A 72 0.41 7.43 -18.28
C GLU A 72 -0.26 7.67 -16.93
N VAL A 73 0.57 7.89 -15.91
CA VAL A 73 0.17 8.47 -14.61
C VAL A 73 0.82 9.84 -14.48
N SER A 74 0.02 10.90 -14.54
CA SER A 74 0.51 12.29 -14.49
C SER A 74 0.04 12.97 -13.20
N PRO A 75 0.88 13.80 -12.56
CA PRO A 75 0.49 14.53 -11.38
C PRO A 75 -0.52 15.63 -11.73
N THR A 76 -1.35 15.99 -10.76
CA THR A 76 -2.02 17.30 -10.74
C THR A 76 -1.27 18.22 -9.77
N GLU A 77 -1.54 19.53 -9.83
CA GLU A 77 -0.96 20.50 -8.90
C GLU A 77 -1.50 20.39 -7.45
N GLN A 78 -2.52 19.55 -7.22
CA GLN A 78 -3.21 19.49 -5.92
C GLN A 78 -2.83 18.25 -5.12
N VAL A 79 -2.70 18.45 -3.80
CA VAL A 79 -2.50 17.39 -2.82
C VAL A 79 -3.78 17.17 -2.01
N ALA A 80 -4.08 15.91 -1.72
CA ALA A 80 -5.22 15.55 -0.89
C ALA A 80 -5.07 16.16 0.52
N LYS A 81 -6.07 16.94 0.94
CA LYS A 81 -6.11 17.47 2.31
C LYS A 81 -6.14 16.31 3.30
N ARG A 82 -5.27 16.37 4.31
CA ARG A 82 -5.13 15.32 5.35
C ARG A 82 -6.48 14.84 5.92
N ARG A 83 -7.39 15.77 6.23
CA ARG A 83 -8.72 15.44 6.77
C ARG A 83 -9.55 14.55 5.83
N HIS A 84 -9.46 14.79 4.52
CA HIS A 84 -10.19 13.98 3.54
C HIS A 84 -9.51 12.63 3.37
N LEU A 85 -8.18 12.60 3.30
CA LEU A 85 -7.41 11.37 3.22
C LEU A 85 -7.70 10.45 4.41
N VAL A 86 -7.67 10.98 5.63
CA VAL A 86 -8.05 10.24 6.85
C VAL A 86 -9.47 9.69 6.73
N SER A 87 -10.45 10.53 6.35
CA SER A 87 -11.84 10.08 6.21
C SER A 87 -12.01 8.96 5.16
N TRP A 88 -11.29 9.01 4.04
CA TRP A 88 -11.34 7.95 3.03
C TRP A 88 -10.67 6.68 3.53
N LEU A 89 -9.51 6.78 4.16
CA LEU A 89 -8.77 5.63 4.70
C LEU A 89 -9.53 4.96 5.86
N GLU A 90 -10.23 5.71 6.70
CA GLU A 90 -11.11 5.15 7.74
C GLU A 90 -12.22 4.30 7.13
N ARG A 91 -12.85 4.77 6.05
CA ARG A 91 -13.91 4.03 5.35
C ARG A 91 -13.39 2.81 4.58
N LEU A 92 -12.13 2.84 4.18
CA LEU A 92 -11.44 1.74 3.47
C LEU A 92 -10.72 0.77 4.40
N SER A 93 -10.64 1.08 5.69
CA SER A 93 -9.90 0.25 6.64
C SER A 93 -10.48 -1.16 6.67
N ALA A 94 -9.61 -2.14 6.48
CA ALA A 94 -10.00 -3.54 6.54
C ALA A 94 -10.55 -3.88 7.94
N SER A 95 -11.49 -4.81 7.97
CA SER A 95 -12.04 -5.31 9.23
C SER A 95 -11.04 -6.21 9.94
N GLU A 96 -10.88 -6.02 11.25
CA GLU A 96 -10.03 -6.85 12.10
C GLU A 96 -10.57 -8.28 12.33
N ARG A 97 -11.77 -8.59 11.78
CA ARG A 97 -12.34 -9.95 11.82
C ARG A 97 -11.53 -10.96 11.00
N LEU A 98 -10.79 -10.49 10.00
CA LEU A 98 -9.93 -11.29 9.14
C LEU A 98 -8.50 -10.77 9.22
N ALA A 99 -7.52 -11.57 8.79
CA ALA A 99 -6.17 -11.07 8.57
C ALA A 99 -6.19 -9.90 7.57
N PRO A 100 -5.27 -8.91 7.66
CA PRO A 100 -5.32 -7.68 6.86
C PRO A 100 -5.53 -7.87 5.36
N LEU A 101 -4.96 -8.94 4.78
CA LEU A 101 -5.11 -9.31 3.37
C LEU A 101 -5.81 -10.68 3.18
N GLY A 102 -6.68 -11.05 4.12
CA GLY A 102 -7.54 -12.24 4.04
C GLY A 102 -6.86 -13.60 4.30
N HIS A 103 -5.53 -13.66 4.31
CA HIS A 103 -4.76 -14.88 4.61
C HIS A 103 -3.84 -14.65 5.82
N PRO A 104 -3.51 -15.69 6.62
CA PRO A 104 -2.50 -15.61 7.66
C PRO A 104 -1.07 -15.64 7.08
N GLY A 105 -0.06 -15.36 7.91
CA GLY A 105 1.36 -15.47 7.55
C GLY A 105 1.92 -14.31 6.70
N PRO A 106 3.25 -14.28 6.43
CA PRO A 106 3.90 -13.22 5.65
C PRO A 106 3.79 -13.43 4.13
N SER A 107 3.47 -14.64 3.67
CA SER A 107 3.32 -14.98 2.25
C SER A 107 2.18 -15.98 2.03
N VAL A 108 1.71 -16.06 0.79
CA VAL A 108 0.60 -16.94 0.38
C VAL A 108 0.97 -17.61 -0.94
N PRO A 109 0.80 -18.94 -1.09
CA PRO A 109 0.96 -19.59 -2.38
C PRO A 109 0.02 -19.00 -3.43
N TYR A 110 0.53 -18.73 -4.64
CA TYR A 110 -0.24 -18.12 -5.73
C TYR A 110 -1.50 -18.94 -6.09
N ALA A 111 -1.41 -20.27 -6.02
CA ALA A 111 -2.54 -21.17 -6.28
C ALA A 111 -3.72 -21.03 -5.30
N ARG A 112 -3.59 -20.25 -4.21
CA ARG A 112 -4.69 -19.96 -3.28
C ARG A 112 -5.53 -18.76 -3.66
N PHE A 113 -5.12 -17.99 -4.67
CA PHE A 113 -5.86 -16.83 -5.13
C PHE A 113 -6.88 -17.24 -6.20
N ASP A 114 -8.10 -16.74 -6.07
CA ASP A 114 -9.22 -16.98 -6.98
C ASP A 114 -9.75 -15.68 -7.62
N GLY A 115 -9.07 -14.54 -7.39
CA GLY A 115 -9.49 -13.23 -7.89
C GLY A 115 -10.63 -12.57 -7.13
N THR A 116 -11.19 -13.22 -6.08
CA THR A 116 -12.37 -12.68 -5.37
C THR A 116 -12.04 -11.71 -4.26
N ARG A 117 -10.76 -11.64 -3.84
CA ARG A 117 -10.30 -10.83 -2.72
C ARG A 117 -9.36 -9.73 -3.20
N PRO A 118 -9.47 -8.51 -2.64
CA PRO A 118 -8.56 -7.43 -3.01
C PRO A 118 -7.11 -7.79 -2.62
N SER A 119 -6.17 -7.35 -3.45
CA SER A 119 -4.74 -7.54 -3.20
C SER A 119 -4.11 -6.43 -2.37
N LEU A 120 -4.93 -5.44 -1.99
CA LEU A 120 -4.58 -4.28 -1.18
C LEU A 120 -5.48 -4.17 0.04
N ALA A 121 -4.95 -3.59 1.12
CA ALA A 121 -5.73 -3.26 2.31
C ALA A 121 -5.21 -2.00 3.00
N VAL A 122 -6.14 -1.16 3.45
CA VAL A 122 -5.84 -0.13 4.44
C VAL A 122 -5.92 -0.76 5.83
N VAL A 123 -4.89 -0.55 6.63
CA VAL A 123 -4.75 -1.09 7.99
C VAL A 123 -4.74 0.08 8.96
N ALA A 124 -5.76 0.21 9.81
CA ALA A 124 -5.70 1.12 10.95
C ALA A 124 -4.65 0.62 11.95
N LEU A 125 -3.66 1.45 12.24
CA LEU A 125 -2.55 1.09 13.11
C LEU A 125 -2.90 1.33 14.57
N ARG A 126 -2.70 0.30 15.40
CA ARG A 126 -2.72 0.39 16.85
C ARG A 126 -1.40 -0.08 17.41
N ASP A 127 -0.82 0.75 18.27
CA ASP A 127 0.49 0.55 18.90
C ASP A 127 1.58 0.14 17.89
N PRO A 128 1.79 0.92 16.80
CA PRO A 128 2.73 0.55 15.76
C PRO A 128 4.17 0.71 16.22
N THR A 129 4.97 -0.30 15.91
CA THR A 129 6.42 -0.31 16.08
C THR A 129 7.08 -0.58 14.74
N LEU A 130 8.04 0.26 14.33
CA LEU A 130 8.86 0.01 13.13
C LEU A 130 10.28 -0.29 13.55
N GLY A 131 10.81 -1.46 13.20
CA GLY A 131 12.15 -1.86 13.58
C GLY A 131 12.69 -3.00 12.73
N ARG A 132 13.69 -3.70 13.26
CA ARG A 132 14.30 -4.86 12.60
C ARG A 132 13.64 -6.16 13.05
N GLY A 133 13.31 -7.02 12.09
CA GLY A 133 12.81 -8.38 12.31
C GLY A 133 13.95 -9.35 12.62
N ARG A 134 13.60 -10.64 12.74
CA ARG A 134 14.57 -11.70 13.06
C ARG A 134 15.67 -11.89 12.02
N ASN A 135 15.37 -11.56 10.76
CA ASN A 135 16.29 -11.70 9.63
C ASN A 135 16.91 -10.35 9.23
N ASP A 136 16.94 -9.37 10.15
CA ASP A 136 17.41 -8.00 9.92
C ASP A 136 16.63 -7.21 8.85
N GLU A 137 15.51 -7.73 8.35
CA GLU A 137 14.60 -6.98 7.49
C GLU A 137 13.81 -5.94 8.30
N ALA A 138 13.49 -4.79 7.70
CA ALA A 138 12.63 -3.81 8.34
C ALA A 138 11.18 -4.32 8.38
N VAL A 139 10.56 -4.26 9.56
CA VAL A 139 9.21 -4.77 9.83
C VAL A 139 8.39 -3.74 10.59
N LEU A 140 7.11 -3.64 10.21
CA LEU A 140 6.10 -2.95 10.98
C LEU A 140 5.33 -3.98 11.82
N GLU A 141 5.40 -3.81 13.13
CA GLU A 141 4.59 -4.54 14.09
C GLU A 141 3.40 -3.67 14.53
N PHE A 142 2.20 -4.24 14.62
CA PHE A 142 1.01 -3.54 15.09
C PHE A 142 -0.03 -4.50 15.64
N SER A 143 -0.93 -3.98 16.47
CA SER A 143 -2.04 -4.74 17.03
C SER A 143 -3.21 -4.80 16.03
N TRP A 144 -3.71 -6.00 15.74
CA TRP A 144 -4.82 -6.27 14.82
C TRP A 144 -5.78 -7.30 15.43
N GLY A 145 -6.98 -6.86 15.82
CA GLY A 145 -7.84 -7.64 16.71
C GLY A 145 -7.10 -7.99 18.00
N SER A 146 -7.08 -9.27 18.37
CA SER A 146 -6.34 -9.81 19.52
C SER A 146 -4.91 -10.28 19.20
N LEU A 147 -4.44 -10.08 17.97
CA LEU A 147 -3.14 -10.56 17.51
C LEU A 147 -2.17 -9.41 17.26
N ARG A 148 -0.87 -9.68 17.43
CA ARG A 148 0.18 -8.81 16.91
C ARG A 148 0.55 -9.28 15.51
N GLN A 149 0.43 -8.38 14.55
CA GLN A 149 0.87 -8.61 13.18
C GLN A 149 2.29 -8.11 13.04
N LEU A 150 3.10 -8.85 12.29
CA LEU A 150 4.44 -8.46 11.89
C LEU A 150 4.49 -8.53 10.36
N MET A 151 4.71 -7.40 9.72
CA MET A 151 4.73 -7.31 8.26
C MET A 151 6.02 -6.64 7.77
N PRO A 152 6.75 -7.24 6.81
CA PRO A 152 7.86 -6.57 6.18
C PRO A 152 7.42 -5.28 5.48
N VAL A 153 8.32 -4.31 5.40
CA VAL A 153 8.06 -3.03 4.72
C VAL A 153 8.80 -2.99 3.37
N THR A 154 8.40 -2.09 2.48
CA THR A 154 9.15 -1.84 1.24
C THR A 154 10.53 -1.27 1.52
N LYS A 155 11.48 -1.46 0.58
CA LYS A 155 12.82 -0.88 0.66
C LYS A 155 12.82 0.64 0.83
N GLU A 156 11.82 1.33 0.28
CA GLU A 156 11.66 2.78 0.47
C GLU A 156 11.35 3.14 1.93
N LEU A 157 10.42 2.41 2.57
CA LEU A 157 10.13 2.60 3.99
C LEU A 157 11.30 2.19 4.88
N GLU A 158 12.00 1.12 4.52
CA GLU A 158 13.23 0.69 5.18
C GLU A 158 14.32 1.76 5.11
N ALA A 159 14.54 2.37 3.94
CA ALA A 159 15.52 3.43 3.77
C ALA A 159 15.23 4.64 4.69
N ARG A 160 13.95 4.94 4.93
CA ARG A 160 13.53 5.99 5.88
C ARG A 160 13.81 5.64 7.35
N LEU A 161 13.88 4.35 7.69
CA LEU A 161 14.34 3.91 9.01
C LEU A 161 15.85 4.13 9.20
N GLY A 162 16.62 4.15 8.10
CA GLY A 162 18.03 4.54 8.09
C GLY A 162 18.96 3.65 8.93
N GLY A 163 18.57 2.41 9.22
CA GLY A 163 19.29 1.53 10.16
C GLY A 163 19.25 1.99 11.62
N GLY A 164 18.42 2.99 11.94
CA GLY A 164 18.23 3.51 13.28
C GLY A 164 17.53 2.54 14.23
N PRO A 165 17.43 2.90 15.53
CA PRO A 165 16.79 2.06 16.54
C PRO A 165 15.30 1.84 16.23
N THR A 166 14.75 0.76 16.76
CA THR A 166 13.32 0.47 16.69
C THR A 166 12.49 1.66 17.18
N ILE A 167 11.58 2.14 16.34
CA ILE A 167 10.68 3.26 16.59
C ILE A 167 9.42 2.71 17.26
N THR A 168 9.32 2.90 18.57
CA THR A 168 8.17 2.50 19.38
C THR A 168 7.34 3.68 19.90
N HIS A 169 7.93 4.88 19.93
CA HIS A 169 7.38 6.02 20.64
C HIS A 169 7.14 7.20 19.71
N ARG A 170 6.22 8.07 20.12
CA ARG A 170 5.74 9.22 19.32
C ARG A 170 6.86 10.11 18.78
N LYS A 171 7.88 10.43 19.58
CA LYS A 171 8.99 11.29 19.17
C LYS A 171 9.83 10.66 18.05
N GLY A 172 10.13 9.36 18.14
CA GLY A 172 10.84 8.64 17.08
C GLY A 172 10.07 8.65 15.76
N TRP A 173 8.75 8.41 15.82
CA TRP A 173 7.87 8.51 14.65
C TRP A 173 7.85 9.92 14.05
N GLN A 174 7.73 10.95 14.89
CA GLN A 174 7.79 12.35 14.46
C GLN A 174 9.14 12.73 13.84
N HIS A 175 10.25 12.18 14.35
CA HIS A 175 11.57 12.45 13.81
C HIS A 175 11.77 11.78 12.44
N ALA A 176 11.42 10.50 12.31
CA ALA A 176 11.65 9.74 11.08
C ALA A 176 10.62 10.06 9.96
N PHE A 177 9.36 10.32 10.32
CA PHE A 177 8.26 10.47 9.35
C PHE A 177 7.50 11.80 9.48
N GLY A 178 7.91 12.71 10.36
CA GLY A 178 7.21 13.96 10.65
C GLY A 178 5.90 13.80 11.44
N ARG A 179 5.42 12.56 11.62
CA ARG A 179 4.14 12.23 12.26
C ARG A 179 4.12 10.80 12.76
N VAL A 180 3.17 10.51 13.66
CA VAL A 180 2.79 9.13 13.98
C VAL A 180 1.78 8.66 12.93
N PRO A 181 2.06 7.58 12.19
CA PRO A 181 1.11 7.07 11.20
C PRO A 181 -0.12 6.50 11.90
N ARG A 182 -1.29 6.78 11.33
CA ARG A 182 -2.58 6.22 11.77
C ARG A 182 -3.00 5.05 10.90
N PHE A 183 -2.54 5.01 9.66
CA PHE A 183 -2.82 3.94 8.72
C PHE A 183 -1.55 3.43 8.08
N ALA A 184 -1.57 2.16 7.71
CA ALA A 184 -0.64 1.58 6.77
C ALA A 184 -1.39 1.06 5.55
N LEU A 185 -0.73 1.07 4.40
CA LEU A 185 -1.21 0.38 3.21
C LEU A 185 -0.45 -0.95 3.10
N ALA A 186 -1.18 -2.06 3.16
CA ALA A 186 -0.65 -3.39 2.91
C ALA A 186 -0.97 -3.82 1.47
N ALA A 187 -0.06 -4.54 0.84
CA ALA A 187 -0.24 -5.11 -0.49
C ALA A 187 0.36 -6.51 -0.60
N TYR A 188 -0.21 -7.35 -1.47
CA TYR A 188 0.52 -8.48 -2.03
C TYR A 188 1.52 -8.00 -3.07
N THR A 189 2.69 -8.64 -3.11
CA THR A 189 3.61 -8.56 -4.25
C THR A 189 3.03 -9.31 -5.44
N PRO A 190 3.49 -9.00 -6.66
CA PRO A 190 3.38 -9.93 -7.78
C PRO A 190 3.89 -11.34 -7.39
N PRO A 191 3.38 -12.39 -8.04
CA PRO A 191 3.82 -13.75 -7.77
C PRO A 191 5.30 -13.92 -8.13
N ASP A 192 6.06 -14.44 -7.17
CA ASP A 192 7.49 -14.70 -7.25
C ASP A 192 7.75 -16.11 -6.72
N HIS A 193 8.35 -16.97 -7.54
CA HIS A 193 8.54 -18.40 -7.25
C HIS A 193 7.28 -19.13 -6.75
N GLY A 194 6.09 -18.75 -7.25
CA GLY A 194 4.81 -19.36 -6.87
C GLY A 194 4.20 -18.82 -5.58
N TYR A 195 4.73 -17.74 -5.01
CA TYR A 195 4.20 -17.10 -3.79
C TYR A 195 4.02 -15.59 -3.96
N CYS A 196 3.01 -15.05 -3.29
CA CYS A 196 2.83 -13.62 -3.11
C CYS A 196 3.18 -13.25 -1.67
N ARG A 197 4.13 -12.32 -1.49
CA ARG A 197 4.51 -11.79 -0.17
C ARG A 197 3.60 -10.64 0.23
N LYS A 198 3.42 -10.42 1.52
CA LYS A 198 2.69 -9.26 2.04
C LYS A 198 3.68 -8.21 2.48
N LEU A 199 3.50 -6.97 2.02
CA LEU A 199 4.36 -5.84 2.38
C LEU A 199 3.52 -4.66 2.85
N ILE A 200 4.07 -3.88 3.77
CA ILE A 200 3.61 -2.50 4.00
C ILE A 200 4.28 -1.61 2.97
N VAL A 201 3.46 -0.92 2.18
CA VAL A 201 3.90 -0.08 1.05
C VAL A 201 4.01 1.38 1.45
N THR A 202 3.09 1.88 2.29
CA THR A 202 3.09 3.27 2.73
C THR A 202 2.58 3.42 4.16
N LEU A 203 2.94 4.54 4.80
CA LEU A 203 2.49 4.95 6.13
C LEU A 203 1.81 6.33 6.04
N VAL A 204 0.58 6.43 6.57
CA VAL A 204 -0.28 7.62 6.42
C VAL A 204 -0.71 8.22 7.75
#